data_AF-A0A2M6X8Q5-F1
#
_entry.id   AF-A0A2M6X8Q5-F1
#
_cell.length_a   1.000
_cell.length_b   1.000
_cell.length_c   1.000
_cell.angle_alpha   90.00
_cell.angle_beta   90.00
_cell.angle_gamma   90.00
#
_symmetry.space_group_name_H-M   'P 1'
#
loop_
_entity.id
_entity.type
_entity.pdbx_description
1 polymer ?
#
loop_
_entity_poly.entity_id
_entity_poly.type
_entity_poly.pdbx_seq_one_letter_code
_entity_poly.pdbx_strand_id
1 'polypeptide(L)'
;ITIGDRANFISDEARKAGMPEEKIIDYNYADQAMNDLENILRPKDLILVKGSQGMRMEKIVKDIMFEPLRAEELLVRQGWLDSNS
;
A
#
# COMPACT_ATOMS: atom_id res chain seq x y z
N ILE A 1 2.35 -7.84 0.82
CA ILE A 1 1.12 -7.39 0.14
C ILE A 1 1.48 -6.93 -1.26
N THR A 2 0.76 -7.39 -2.27
CA THR A 2 0.90 -6.92 -3.66
C THR A 2 -0.46 -6.47 -4.21
N ILE A 3 -0.49 -5.49 -5.11
CA ILE A 3 -1.73 -4.88 -5.61
C ILE A 3 -1.69 -4.70 -7.13
N GLY A 4 -2.70 -5.23 -7.82
CA GLY A 4 -2.96 -5.06 -9.25
C GLY A 4 -2.69 -6.32 -10.09
N ASP A 5 -3.30 -6.39 -11.27
CA ASP A 5 -3.27 -7.59 -12.14
C ASP A 5 -1.86 -8.08 -12.51
N ARG A 6 -0.89 -7.17 -12.60
CA ARG A 6 0.52 -7.49 -12.89
C ARG A 6 1.35 -7.77 -11.64
N ALA A 7 0.79 -7.60 -10.46
CA ALA A 7 1.48 -7.83 -9.20
C ALA A 7 1.60 -9.33 -8.88
N ASN A 8 0.84 -10.19 -9.57
CA ASN A 8 0.96 -11.65 -9.49
C ASN A 8 2.40 -12.14 -9.74
N PHE A 9 3.15 -11.49 -10.62
CA PHE A 9 4.57 -11.83 -10.82
C PHE A 9 5.40 -11.58 -9.56
N ILE A 10 5.11 -10.53 -8.79
CA ILE A 10 5.82 -10.22 -7.54
C ILE A 10 5.52 -11.29 -6.51
N SER A 11 4.26 -11.68 -6.36
CA SER A 11 3.87 -12.69 -5.39
C SER A 11 4.36 -14.09 -5.74
N ASP A 12 4.32 -14.45 -7.02
CA ASP A 12 4.86 -15.71 -7.52
C ASP A 12 6.38 -15.81 -7.31
N GLU A 13 7.13 -14.75 -7.60
CA GLU A 13 8.57 -14.75 -7.36
C GLU A 13 8.90 -14.75 -5.86
N ALA A 14 8.11 -14.07 -5.02
CA ALA A 14 8.27 -14.15 -3.57
C ALA A 14 8.03 -15.57 -3.03
N ARG A 15 6.98 -16.27 -3.52
CA ARG A 15 6.72 -17.68 -3.20
C ARG A 15 7.91 -18.56 -3.62
N LYS A 16 8.41 -18.40 -4.85
CA LYS A 16 9.57 -19.16 -5.38
C LYS A 16 10.85 -18.89 -4.60
N ALA A 17 11.02 -17.68 -4.08
CA ALA A 17 12.15 -17.31 -3.23
C ALA A 17 12.05 -17.87 -1.79
N GLY A 18 10.97 -18.57 -1.45
CA GLY A 18 10.78 -19.24 -0.17
C GLY A 18 10.09 -18.40 0.91
N MET A 19 9.45 -17.29 0.54
CA MET A 19 8.60 -16.57 1.48
C MET A 19 7.33 -17.40 1.79
N PRO A 20 6.94 -17.56 3.07
CA PRO A 20 5.74 -18.31 3.43
C PRO A 20 4.48 -17.74 2.77
N GLU A 21 3.62 -18.62 2.27
CA GLU A 21 2.45 -18.22 1.48
C GLU A 21 1.47 -17.37 2.31
N GLU A 22 1.33 -17.65 3.60
CA GLU A 22 0.52 -16.88 4.55
C GLU A 22 1.05 -15.46 4.80
N LYS A 23 2.28 -15.16 4.37
CA LYS A 23 2.89 -13.81 4.43
C LYS A 23 2.74 -13.05 3.10
N ILE A 24 2.22 -13.68 2.06
CA ILE A 24 2.02 -13.11 0.74
C ILE A 24 0.52 -12.94 0.51
N ILE A 25 0.07 -11.69 0.47
CA ILE A 25 -1.34 -11.37 0.27
C ILE A 25 -1.45 -10.50 -0.97
N ASP A 26 -2.32 -10.90 -1.90
CA ASP A 26 -2.47 -10.29 -3.21
C ASP A 26 -3.88 -9.71 -3.37
N TYR A 27 -3.96 -8.49 -3.90
CA TYR A 27 -5.22 -7.82 -4.19
C TYR A 27 -5.25 -7.32 -5.62
N ASN A 28 -6.44 -7.25 -6.20
CA ASN A 28 -6.60 -6.64 -7.52
C ASN A 28 -6.67 -5.11 -7.42
N TYR A 29 -7.21 -4.59 -6.31
CA TYR A 29 -7.44 -3.16 -6.10
C TYR A 29 -6.94 -2.70 -4.73
N ALA A 30 -6.49 -1.43 -4.65
CA ALA A 30 -5.93 -0.87 -3.42
C ALA A 30 -6.94 -0.84 -2.27
N ASP A 31 -8.20 -0.55 -2.55
CA ASP A 31 -9.27 -0.48 -1.54
C ASP A 31 -9.48 -1.83 -0.83
N GLN A 32 -9.23 -2.95 -1.52
CA GLN A 32 -9.32 -4.28 -0.91
C GLN A 32 -8.20 -4.52 0.11
N ALA A 33 -7.00 -3.99 -0.19
CA ALA A 33 -5.84 -4.11 0.70
C ALA A 33 -6.02 -3.30 1.99
N MET A 34 -6.80 -2.21 1.97
CA MET A 34 -6.93 -1.31 3.11
C MET A 34 -7.60 -2.01 4.30
N ASN A 35 -8.66 -2.79 4.05
CA ASN A 35 -9.39 -3.51 5.09
C ASN A 35 -8.51 -4.49 5.88
N ASP A 36 -7.56 -5.13 5.21
CA ASP A 36 -6.68 -6.11 5.84
C ASP A 36 -5.45 -5.43 6.47
N LEU A 37 -4.99 -4.32 5.91
CA LEU A 37 -3.89 -3.53 6.47
C LEU A 37 -4.20 -3.08 7.91
N GLU A 38 -5.42 -2.63 8.21
CA GLU A 38 -5.82 -2.28 9.58
C GLU A 38 -5.63 -3.44 10.58
N ASN A 39 -5.87 -4.68 10.12
CA ASN A 39 -5.73 -5.88 10.96
C ASN A 39 -4.29 -6.38 11.07
N ILE A 40 -3.46 -6.08 10.06
CA ILE A 40 -2.07 -6.53 9.96
C ILE A 40 -1.13 -5.59 10.72
N LEU A 41 -1.33 -4.28 10.59
CA LEU A 41 -0.39 -3.28 11.10
C LEU A 41 -0.39 -3.22 12.64
N ARG A 42 0.81 -3.14 13.20
CA ARG A 42 1.05 -3.01 14.63
C ARG A 42 1.94 -1.81 14.91
N PRO A 43 1.82 -1.20 16.10
CA PRO A 43 2.77 -0.17 16.52
C PRO A 43 4.21 -0.70 16.43
N LYS A 44 5.11 0.15 15.90
CA LYS A 44 6.54 -0.13 15.66
C LYS A 44 6.85 -1.00 14.42
N ASP A 45 5.87 -1.26 13.57
CA ASP A 45 6.14 -1.86 12.26
C ASP A 45 6.93 -0.91 11.35
N LEU A 46 7.80 -1.48 10.52
CA LEU A 46 8.45 -0.78 9.41
C LEU A 46 7.75 -1.15 8.11
N ILE A 47 7.20 -0.15 7.42
CA ILE A 47 6.41 -0.34 6.20
C ILE A 47 7.15 0.31 5.03
N LEU A 48 7.35 -0.43 3.95
CA LEU A 48 7.83 0.08 2.67
C LEU A 48 6.69 0.04 1.65
N VAL A 49 6.30 1.21 1.15
CA VAL A 49 5.32 1.33 0.06
C VAL A 49 6.06 1.60 -1.25
N LYS A 50 5.86 0.73 -2.24
CA LYS A 50 6.48 0.85 -3.56
C LYS A 50 5.45 0.61 -4.66
N GLY A 51 5.46 1.47 -5.67
CA GLY A 51 4.69 1.29 -6.90
C GLY A 51 5.18 2.23 -7.99
N SER A 52 4.51 2.18 -9.14
CA SER A 52 4.68 3.20 -10.19
C SER A 52 3.86 4.45 -9.85
N GLN A 53 4.21 5.59 -10.45
CA GLN A 53 3.50 6.85 -10.18
C GLN A 53 2.01 6.77 -10.54
N GLY A 54 1.65 6.07 -11.61
CA GLY A 54 0.27 5.92 -12.05
C GLY A 54 -0.63 5.15 -11.07
N MET A 55 -0.04 4.36 -10.17
CA MET A 55 -0.80 3.59 -9.18
C MET A 55 -1.28 4.44 -7.99
N ARG A 56 -0.81 5.69 -7.87
CA ARG A 56 -1.23 6.62 -6.82
C ARG A 56 -1.08 6.05 -5.40
N MET A 57 0.02 5.35 -5.15
CA MET A 57 0.29 4.63 -3.89
C MET A 57 0.34 5.54 -2.66
N GLU A 58 0.49 6.85 -2.84
CA GLU A 58 0.36 7.82 -1.76
C GLU A 58 -1.00 7.78 -1.06
N LYS A 59 -2.07 7.32 -1.73
CA LYS A 59 -3.39 7.10 -1.11
C LYS A 59 -3.32 6.07 0.01
N ILE A 60 -2.64 4.95 -0.23
CA ILE A 60 -2.41 3.90 0.78
C ILE A 60 -1.65 4.47 1.97
N VAL A 61 -0.61 5.28 1.71
CA VAL A 61 0.16 5.91 2.78
C VAL A 61 -0.75 6.82 3.61
N LYS A 62 -1.59 7.65 2.96
CA LYS A 62 -2.55 8.52 3.66
C LYS A 62 -3.51 7.75 4.57
N ASP A 63 -4.02 6.61 4.10
CA ASP A 63 -5.00 5.81 4.85
C ASP A 63 -4.39 5.16 6.10
N ILE A 64 -3.11 4.77 6.04
CA ILE A 64 -2.41 4.15 7.18
C ILE A 64 -1.67 5.17 8.06
N MET A 65 -1.72 6.46 7.74
CA MET A 65 -1.08 7.50 8.55
C MET A 65 -1.77 7.60 9.92
N PHE A 66 -0.95 7.76 10.97
CA PHE A 66 -1.46 8.05 12.31
C PHE A 66 -2.10 9.45 12.41
N GLU A 67 -1.60 10.41 11.63
CA GLU A 67 -2.09 11.79 11.58
C GLU A 67 -2.50 12.17 10.15
N PRO A 68 -3.58 11.59 9.60
CA PRO A 68 -3.94 11.77 8.18
C PRO A 68 -4.31 13.23 7.84
N LEU A 69 -4.72 14.03 8.84
CA LEU A 69 -4.98 15.46 8.69
C LEU A 69 -3.71 16.29 8.44
N ARG A 70 -2.51 15.74 8.70
CA ARG A 70 -1.22 16.37 8.41
C ARG A 70 -0.60 15.86 7.10
N ALA A 71 -1.38 15.20 6.24
CA ALA A 71 -0.90 14.69 4.96
C ALA A 71 -0.24 15.78 4.08
N GLU A 72 -0.72 17.04 4.13
CA GLU A 72 -0.07 18.14 3.39
C GLU A 72 1.38 18.40 3.81
N GLU A 73 1.70 18.17 5.08
CA GLU A 73 3.03 18.39 5.66
C GLU A 73 3.91 17.12 5.54
N LEU A 74 3.32 15.95 5.83
CA LEU A 74 4.06 14.72 6.05
C LEU A 74 4.09 13.79 4.82
N LEU A 75 3.08 13.87 3.95
CA LEU A 75 2.96 12.97 2.80
C LEU A 75 3.52 13.62 1.54
N VAL A 76 4.57 12.99 1.00
CA VAL A 76 5.24 13.45 -0.21
C VAL A 76 4.25 13.59 -1.39
N ARG A 77 4.35 14.73 -2.10
CA ARG A 77 3.65 15.06 -3.35
C ARG A 77 2.10 14.97 -3.27
N GLN A 78 1.46 16.10 -2.93
CA GLN A 78 0.00 16.25 -2.92
C GLN A 78 -0.60 16.94 -4.17
N GLY A 79 0.22 17.43 -5.12
CA GLY A 79 -0.19 18.43 -6.12
C GLY A 79 -1.34 18.12 -7.10
N TRP A 80 -1.99 16.96 -6.96
CA TRP A 80 -3.19 16.55 -7.74
C TRP A 80 -4.22 15.78 -6.90
N LEU A 81 -4.10 15.76 -5.57
CA LEU A 81 -5.07 15.07 -4.70
C LEU A 81 -6.32 15.92 -4.42
N ASP A 82 -6.25 17.23 -4.66
CA ASP A 82 -7.31 18.18 -4.28
C ASP A 82 -8.15 18.70 -5.47
N SER A 83 -8.03 18.13 -6.67
CA SER A 83 -8.82 18.61 -7.83
C SER A 83 -10.30 18.17 -7.83
N ASN A 84 -10.83 17.68 -6.71
CA ASN A 84 -12.23 17.33 -6.53
C ASN A 84 -12.74 17.80 -5.14
N SER A 85 -12.65 19.10 -4.89
CA SER A 85 -13.56 19.82 -3.98
C SER A 85 -14.79 20.29 -4.74
#